data_AF-A0A972TGG4-F1
#
_entry.id   AF-A0A972TGG4-F1
#
_cell.length_a   1.000
_cell.length_b   1.000
_cell.length_c   1.000
_cell.angle_alpha   90.00
_cell.angle_beta   90.00
_cell.angle_gamma   90.00
#
_symmetry.space_group_name_H-M   'P 1'
#
loop_
_entity.id
_entity.type
_entity.pdbx_description
1 polymer ?
#
loop_
_entity_poly.entity_id
_entity_poly.type
_entity_poly.pdbx_seq_one_letter_code
_entity_poly.pdbx_strand_id
1 'polypeptide(L)' 'EQDRALSLREGALLQTFPEDYDFIDPELPFSIKRLGTHIGNAVPVHLGYTIGKSITEHIRGQ' A
#
# COMPACT_ATOMS: atom_id res chain seq x y z
N GLU A 1 -14.78 -23.52 2.09
CA GLU A 1 -14.48 -22.09 2.28
C GLU A 1 -13.41 -21.95 3.36
N GLN A 2 -12.51 -20.98 3.24
CA GLN A 2 -11.55 -20.66 4.30
C GLN A 2 -11.97 -19.35 4.94
N ASP A 3 -12.67 -19.42 6.08
CA ASP A 3 -13.04 -18.25 6.89
C ASP A 3 -11.82 -17.75 7.67
N ARG A 4 -10.85 -17.17 6.97
CA ARG A 4 -9.69 -16.53 7.60
C ARG A 4 -9.56 -15.08 7.21
N ALA A 5 -9.03 -14.28 8.13
CA ALA A 5 -8.59 -12.93 7.82
C ALA A 5 -7.40 -12.96 6.84
N LEU A 6 -7.27 -11.88 6.07
CA LEU A 6 -6.09 -11.63 5.25
C LEU A 6 -4.87 -11.40 6.14
N SER A 7 -3.72 -11.86 5.70
CA SER A 7 -2.43 -11.47 6.28
C SER A 7 -2.12 -10.01 5.95
N LEU A 8 -1.22 -9.39 6.72
CA LEU A 8 -0.74 -8.03 6.44
C LEU A 8 -0.13 -7.93 5.03
N ARG A 9 0.60 -8.96 4.59
CA ARG A 9 1.21 -8.98 3.25
C ARG A 9 0.14 -9.06 2.17
N GLU A 10 -0.88 -9.90 2.32
CA GLU A 10 -2.00 -9.95 1.36
C GLU A 10 -2.77 -8.63 1.30
N GLY A 11 -3.01 -7.99 2.46
CA GLY A 11 -3.60 -6.65 2.51
C GLY A 11 -2.74 -5.60 1.79
N ALA A 12 -1.41 -5.66 1.94
CA ALA A 12 -0.48 -4.76 1.25
C ALA A 12 -0.50 -4.97 -0.27
N LEU A 13 -0.56 -6.22 -0.74
CA LEU A 13 -0.65 -6.52 -2.17
C LEU A 13 -1.96 -6.03 -2.78
N LEU A 14 -3.08 -6.14 -2.06
CA LEU A 14 -4.36 -5.56 -2.47
C LEU A 14 -4.28 -4.03 -2.60
N GLN A 15 -3.48 -3.39 -1.75
CA GLN A 15 -3.14 -1.97 -1.83
C GLN A 15 -2.02 -1.67 -2.83
N THR A 16 -1.62 -2.64 -3.64
CA THR A 16 -0.61 -2.54 -4.71
C THR A 16 0.77 -2.08 -4.23
N PHE A 17 1.11 -2.32 -2.95
CA PHE A 17 2.50 -2.18 -2.52
C PHE A 17 3.38 -3.21 -3.26
N PRO A 18 4.64 -2.86 -3.56
CA PRO A 18 5.61 -3.83 -4.07
C PRO A 18 5.74 -5.05 -3.13
N GLU A 19 5.97 -6.23 -3.71
CA GLU A 19 6.09 -7.48 -2.95
C GLU A 19 7.21 -7.42 -1.90
N ASP A 20 8.29 -6.73 -2.24
CA ASP A 20 9.50 -6.53 -1.45
C ASP A 20 9.45 -5.27 -0.56
N TYR A 21 8.30 -4.59 -0.46
CA TYR A 21 8.17 -3.42 0.40
C TYR A 21 8.37 -3.81 1.87
N ASP A 22 9.33 -3.15 2.52
CA ASP A 22 9.62 -3.30 3.94
C ASP A 22 8.82 -2.27 4.75
N PHE A 23 7.98 -2.77 5.65
CA PHE A 23 7.12 -1.96 6.51
C PHE A 23 7.72 -1.76 7.90
N ILE A 24 8.82 -2.43 8.22
CA ILE A 24 9.36 -2.52 9.58
C ILE A 24 10.61 -1.67 9.66
N ASP A 25 10.57 -0.67 10.53
CA ASP A 25 11.76 0.01 10.99
C ASP A 25 12.30 -0.73 12.23
N PRO A 26 13.53 -1.30 12.19
CA PRO A 26 14.09 -2.06 13.29
C PRO A 26 14.37 -1.20 14.54
N GLU A 27 14.43 0.13 14.41
CA GLU A 27 14.66 1.05 15.54
C GLU A 27 13.34 1.41 16.26
N LEU A 28 12.19 1.09 15.68
CA LEU A 28 10.88 1.43 16.23
C LEU A 28 10.14 0.20 16.80
N PRO A 29 9.33 0.37 17.87
CA PRO A 29 8.49 -0.70 18.37
C PRO A 29 7.49 -1.22 17.32
N PHE A 30 7.53 -2.52 17.05
CA PHE A 30 6.63 -3.17 16.09
C PHE A 30 5.22 -3.36 16.66
N SER A 31 4.20 -3.06 15.85
CA SER A 31 2.79 -3.33 16.19
C SER A 31 1.99 -3.79 14.98
N ILE A 32 1.57 -5.06 15.02
CA ILE A 32 0.73 -5.69 13.98
C ILE A 32 -0.56 -4.90 13.76
N LYS A 33 -1.23 -4.49 14.85
CA LYS A 33 -2.50 -3.75 14.78
C LYS A 33 -2.33 -2.41 14.06
N ARG A 34 -1.30 -1.64 14.46
CA ARG A 34 -1.02 -0.33 13.85
C ARG A 34 -0.69 -0.47 12.37
N LEU A 35 0.19 -1.41 12.03
CA LEU A 35 0.57 -1.67 10.64
C LEU A 35 -0.64 -2.10 9.80
N GLY A 36 -1.49 -3.00 10.32
CA GLY A 36 -2.73 -3.39 9.65
C GLY A 36 -3.67 -2.23 9.38
N THR A 37 -3.83 -1.29 10.33
CA THR A 37 -4.62 -0.07 10.10
C THR A 37 -4.00 0.84 9.03
N HIS A 38 -2.67 1.01 9.03
CA HIS A 38 -2.00 1.81 8.01
C HIS A 38 -2.15 1.22 6.61
N ILE A 39 -1.97 -0.10 6.47
CA ILE A 39 -2.19 -0.81 5.20
C ILE A 39 -3.67 -0.67 4.80
N GLY A 40 -4.61 -0.94 5.70
CA GLY A 40 -6.05 -0.87 5.41
C GLY A 40 -6.53 0.51 4.96
N ASN A 41 -5.99 1.58 5.54
CA ASN A 41 -6.35 2.96 5.21
C ASN A 41 -5.54 3.55 4.04
N ALA A 42 -4.56 2.81 3.50
CA ALA A 42 -3.76 3.29 2.38
C ALA A 42 -4.62 3.48 1.12
N VAL A 43 -4.19 4.41 0.27
CA VAL A 43 -4.66 4.50 -1.12
C VAL A 43 -3.79 3.55 -1.94
N PRO A 44 -4.35 2.75 -2.88
CA PRO A 44 -3.53 1.87 -3.69
C PRO A 44 -2.42 2.62 -4.42
N VAL A 45 -1.17 2.19 -4.25
CA VAL A 45 0.04 2.80 -4.82
C VAL A 45 -0.10 3.01 -6.34
N HIS A 46 -0.56 2.00 -7.09
CA HIS A 46 -0.73 2.09 -8.53
C HIS A 46 -1.82 3.09 -8.94
N LEU A 47 -2.87 3.25 -8.14
CA LEU A 47 -3.90 4.26 -8.39
C LEU A 47 -3.31 5.66 -8.25
N GLY A 48 -2.59 5.91 -7.14
CA GLY A 48 -1.89 7.18 -6.92
C GLY A 48 -0.89 7.50 -8.03
N TYR A 49 -0.09 6.50 -8.45
CA TYR A 49 0.84 6.63 -9.57
C TYR A 49 0.14 7.00 -10.88
N THR A 50 -0.95 6.30 -11.22
CA THR A 50 -1.69 6.53 -12.47
C THR A 50 -2.29 7.94 -12.49
N ILE A 51 -2.91 8.38 -11.39
CA ILE A 51 -3.44 9.74 -11.25
C ILE A 51 -2.32 10.78 -11.43
N GLY A 52 -1.19 10.60 -10.72
CA GLY A 52 -0.06 11.51 -10.81
C GLY A 52 0.53 11.58 -12.22
N LYS A 53 0.60 10.45 -12.92
CA LYS A 53 1.01 10.36 -14.32
C LYS A 53 0.06 11.17 -15.22
N SER A 54 -1.25 10.97 -15.11
CA SER A 54 -2.24 11.71 -15.91
C SER A 54 -2.20 13.22 -15.66
N ILE A 55 -2.01 13.65 -14.41
CA ILE A 55 -1.83 15.08 -14.07
C ILE A 55 -0.56 15.63 -14.74
N THR A 56 0.54 14.88 -14.68
CA THR A 56 1.82 15.29 -15.26
C THR A 56 1.75 15.39 -16.78
N GLU A 57 1.10 14.44 -17.44
CA GLU A 57 0.86 14.45 -18.90
C GLU A 57 0.03 15.67 -19.31
N HIS A 58 -1.06 15.93 -18.59
CA HIS A 58 -1.89 17.11 -18.83
C HIS A 58 -1.11 18.43 -18.72
N ILE A 59 -0.29 18.58 -17.66
CA ILE A 59 0.53 19.79 -17.46
C ILE A 59 1.59 19.94 -18.57
N ARG A 60 2.12 18.83 -19.10
CA ARG A 60 3.08 18.82 -20.21
C ARG A 60 2.44 19.13 -21.58
N GLY A 61 1.11 19.24 -21.66
CA GLY A 61 0.39 19.50 -22.91
C GLY A 61 0.32 18.28 -23.83
N GLN A 62 0.38 17.08 -23.26
CA GLN A 62 0.14 15.81 -23.96
C GLN A 62 -1.33 15.41 -23.86
#